data_AF-A0A519FL89-F1
#
_entry.id   AF-A0A519FL89-F1
#
_cell.length_a   1.000
_cell.length_b   1.000
_cell.length_c   1.000
_cell.angle_alpha   90.00
_cell.angle_beta   90.00
_cell.angle_gamma   90.00
#
_symmetry.space_group_name_H-M   'P 1'
#
loop_
_entity.id
_entity.type
_entity.pdbx_description
1 polymer ?
#
loop_
_entity_poly.entity_id
_entity_poly.type
_entity_poly.pdbx_seq_one_letter_code
_entity_poly.pdbx_strand_id
1 'polypeptide(L)'
;MPTLDEEERREYYRIEDSVALEINRIAGPETGDEPGHHDTSTLFDLLSELHVAEFESQHLLRQLDDRDRTTNSFLRAMSKRIDLLGQVVAHTALGKLGAPQRVIMSEGGLQFVTPQPFPPGTLLSVKMVLMPQASGMMLRARVTHCDALAIGDFDVGSEWIDLTDAQRQLLARHILQRQAAQRRLAREQSDPDVKPN
;
A
#
# COMPACT_ATOMS: atom_id res chain seq x y z
N MET A 1 -10.02 16.13 24.02
CA MET A 1 -8.56 16.30 23.96
C MET A 1 -7.98 14.89 24.05
N PRO A 2 -7.41 14.33 22.98
CA PRO A 2 -6.69 13.07 23.09
C PRO A 2 -5.50 13.26 24.04
N THR A 3 -5.13 12.21 24.76
CA THR A 3 -3.95 12.26 25.65
C THR A 3 -2.66 12.27 24.83
N LEU A 4 -1.56 12.83 25.36
CA LEU A 4 -0.25 12.82 24.70
C LEU A 4 0.17 11.40 24.25
N ASP A 5 -0.16 10.37 25.04
CA ASP A 5 0.04 8.95 24.70
C ASP A 5 -0.80 8.48 23.50
N GLU A 6 -1.99 9.03 23.28
CA GLU A 6 -2.84 8.70 22.11
C GLU A 6 -2.31 9.38 20.83
N GLU A 7 -1.80 10.60 20.93
CA GLU A 7 -1.15 11.29 19.82
C GLU A 7 0.17 10.59 19.45
N GLU A 8 1.02 10.26 20.42
CA GLU A 8 2.24 9.48 20.19
C GLU A 8 1.94 8.08 19.62
N ARG A 9 0.88 7.39 20.08
CA ARG A 9 0.45 6.12 19.47
C ARG A 9 -0.06 6.29 18.05
N ARG A 10 -0.77 7.39 17.73
CA ARG A 10 -1.23 7.67 16.36
C ARG A 10 -0.06 7.98 15.43
N GLU A 11 0.95 8.69 15.92
CA GLU A 11 2.22 8.90 15.20
C GLU A 11 3.00 7.59 15.03
N TYR A 12 2.96 6.70 16.01
CA TYR A 12 3.68 5.42 15.97
C TYR A 12 3.24 4.47 14.83
N TYR A 13 2.04 4.63 14.26
CA TYR A 13 1.55 3.80 13.14
C TYR A 13 1.48 4.52 11.80
N ARG A 14 1.97 5.76 11.73
CA ARG A 14 2.06 6.52 10.48
C ARG A 14 3.46 6.40 9.90
N ILE A 15 3.53 6.24 8.59
CA ILE A 15 4.79 6.31 7.85
C ILE A 15 4.67 7.29 6.71
N GLU A 16 5.77 7.96 6.41
CA GLU A 16 5.97 8.59 5.12
C GLU A 16 6.45 7.55 4.11
N ASP A 17 5.81 7.52 2.95
CA ASP A 17 6.21 6.64 1.86
C ASP A 17 6.14 7.32 0.49
N SER A 18 6.68 6.64 -0.53
CA SER A 18 6.57 7.01 -1.94
C SER A 18 5.78 5.93 -2.65
N VAL A 19 4.56 6.29 -3.08
CA VAL A 19 3.59 5.35 -3.64
C VAL A 19 3.08 5.91 -4.94
N ALA A 20 2.99 5.07 -5.97
CA ALA A 20 2.29 5.44 -7.19
C ALA A 20 0.80 5.25 -6.96
N LEU A 21 0.04 6.32 -7.22
CA LEU A 21 -1.37 6.43 -6.87
C LEU A 21 -2.20 6.83 -8.10
N GLU A 22 -3.36 6.22 -8.25
CA GLU A 22 -4.47 6.71 -9.05
C GLU A 22 -5.69 6.80 -8.14
N ILE A 23 -6.28 8.01 -8.07
CA ILE A 23 -7.38 8.32 -7.17
C ILE A 23 -8.53 8.84 -8.00
N ASN A 24 -9.64 8.11 -7.96
CA ASN A 24 -10.86 8.47 -8.66
C ASN A 24 -12.01 8.59 -7.67
N ARG A 25 -12.94 9.51 -7.93
CA ARG A 25 -14.21 9.54 -7.19
C ARG A 25 -15.02 8.32 -7.60
N ILE A 26 -15.56 7.60 -6.62
CA ILE A 26 -16.58 6.59 -6.90
C ILE A 26 -17.87 7.36 -7.19
N ALA A 27 -18.20 7.49 -8.48
CA ALA A 27 -19.47 8.06 -8.87
C ALA A 27 -20.62 7.16 -8.39
N GLY A 28 -21.79 7.76 -8.15
CA GLY A 28 -23.04 6.99 -8.11
C GLY A 28 -23.26 6.25 -9.44
N PRO A 29 -24.25 5.36 -9.54
CA PRO A 29 -24.46 4.44 -10.68
C PRO A 29 -24.64 5.08 -12.08
N GLU A 30 -24.51 6.39 -12.22
CA GLU A 30 -24.82 7.20 -13.40
C GLU A 30 -23.59 7.60 -14.24
N THR A 31 -22.36 7.34 -13.81
CA THR A 31 -21.15 7.81 -14.52
C THR A 31 -20.31 6.63 -15.00
N GLY A 32 -20.24 6.45 -16.33
CA GLY A 32 -19.53 5.34 -16.95
C GLY A 32 -18.01 5.45 -16.82
N ASP A 33 -17.35 4.31 -16.65
CA ASP A 33 -15.89 4.20 -16.62
C ASP A 33 -15.28 4.46 -18.00
N GLU A 34 -14.21 5.26 -18.06
CA GLU A 34 -13.42 5.43 -19.28
C GLU A 34 -12.67 4.13 -19.62
N PRO A 35 -12.53 3.76 -20.92
CA PRO A 35 -11.94 2.48 -21.33
C PRO A 35 -10.50 2.25 -20.86
N GLY A 36 -9.70 3.30 -20.63
CA GLY A 36 -8.36 3.19 -20.04
C GLY A 36 -8.35 2.82 -18.55
N HIS A 37 -9.39 3.19 -17.80
CA HIS A 37 -9.54 2.81 -16.40
C HIS A 37 -9.82 1.32 -16.24
N HIS A 38 -10.50 0.69 -17.20
CA HIS A 38 -10.89 -0.72 -17.14
C HIS A 38 -9.69 -1.68 -17.19
N ASP A 39 -8.75 -1.44 -18.11
CA ASP A 39 -7.53 -2.25 -18.25
C ASP A 39 -6.63 -2.14 -17.01
N THR A 40 -6.55 -0.94 -16.43
CA THR A 40 -5.79 -0.72 -15.19
C THR A 40 -6.50 -1.40 -14.02
N SER A 41 -7.82 -1.26 -13.89
CA SER A 41 -8.59 -1.95 -12.85
C SER A 41 -8.39 -3.47 -12.88
N THR A 42 -8.46 -4.09 -14.06
CA THR A 42 -8.25 -5.55 -14.21
C THR A 42 -6.87 -5.99 -13.70
N LEU A 43 -5.81 -5.22 -13.98
CA LEU A 43 -4.47 -5.53 -13.47
C LEU A 43 -4.40 -5.44 -11.94
N PHE A 44 -5.06 -4.44 -11.34
CA PHE A 44 -5.10 -4.29 -9.88
C PHE A 44 -5.98 -5.34 -9.21
N ASP A 45 -7.05 -5.78 -9.85
CA ASP A 45 -7.89 -6.89 -9.38
C ASP A 45 -7.07 -8.18 -9.34
N LEU A 46 -6.37 -8.52 -10.44
CA LEU A 46 -5.49 -9.69 -10.50
C LEU A 46 -4.35 -9.63 -9.47
N LEU A 47 -3.74 -8.46 -9.26
CA LEU A 47 -2.70 -8.28 -8.23
C LEU A 47 -3.27 -8.46 -6.82
N SER A 48 -4.48 -7.96 -6.58
CA SER A 48 -5.17 -8.12 -5.30
C SER A 48 -5.51 -9.58 -5.04
N GLU A 49 -6.10 -10.29 -6.02
CA GLU A 49 -6.39 -11.72 -5.95
C GLU A 49 -5.12 -12.56 -5.74
N LEU A 50 -4.03 -12.22 -6.43
CA LEU A 50 -2.76 -12.90 -6.27
C LEU A 50 -2.25 -12.79 -4.84
N HIS A 51 -2.33 -11.61 -4.23
CA HIS A 51 -1.88 -11.42 -2.85
C HIS A 51 -2.77 -12.16 -1.83
N VAL A 52 -4.08 -12.26 -2.09
CA VAL A 52 -4.99 -13.09 -1.28
C VAL A 52 -4.57 -14.55 -1.35
N ALA A 53 -4.37 -15.09 -2.56
CA ALA A 53 -3.96 -16.48 -2.77
C ALA A 53 -2.57 -16.77 -2.15
N GLU A 54 -1.63 -15.83 -2.26
CA GLU A 54 -0.31 -15.93 -1.64
C GLU A 54 -0.45 -16.06 -0.11
N PHE A 55 -1.29 -15.23 0.49
CA PHE A 55 -1.53 -15.23 1.92
C PHE A 55 -2.10 -16.57 2.43
N GLU A 56 -3.13 -17.10 1.74
CA GLU A 56 -3.72 -18.39 2.06
C GLU A 56 -2.69 -19.52 1.98
N SER A 57 -1.82 -19.49 0.95
CA SER A 57 -0.77 -20.50 0.76
C SER A 57 0.28 -20.51 1.88
N GLN A 58 0.62 -19.34 2.44
CA GLN A 58 1.64 -19.23 3.49
C GLN A 58 1.25 -19.95 4.79
N HIS A 59 -0.05 -20.03 5.10
CA HIS A 59 -0.51 -20.81 6.24
C HIS A 59 -0.33 -22.31 6.00
N LEU A 60 -0.70 -22.79 4.81
CA LEU A 60 -0.56 -24.20 4.42
C LEU A 60 0.91 -24.65 4.38
N LEU A 61 1.80 -23.81 3.86
CA LEU A 61 3.25 -24.08 3.81
C LEU A 61 3.87 -24.26 5.19
N ARG A 62 3.41 -23.50 6.20
CA ARG A 62 3.87 -23.67 7.59
C ARG A 62 3.43 -25.00 8.20
N GLN A 63 2.24 -25.49 7.85
CA GLN A 63 1.75 -26.80 8.32
C GLN A 63 2.46 -27.99 7.64
N LEU A 64 3.01 -27.78 6.44
CA LEU A 64 3.73 -28.80 5.66
C LEU A 64 5.18 -29.01 6.12
N ASP A 65 5.78 -28.05 6.84
CA ASP A 65 7.20 -28.07 7.22
C ASP A 65 7.60 -29.32 8.05
N ASP A 66 6.65 -29.88 8.80
CA ASP A 66 6.90 -31.04 9.67
C ASP A 66 6.88 -32.40 8.96
N ARG A 67 6.46 -32.48 7.69
CA ARG A 67 6.19 -33.76 6.99
C ARG A 67 7.19 -34.13 5.91
N ASP A 68 7.61 -33.18 5.08
CA ASP A 68 8.57 -33.43 3.99
C ASP A 68 9.31 -32.16 3.57
N ARG A 69 10.61 -32.12 3.88
CA ARG A 69 11.50 -30.99 3.57
C ARG A 69 11.69 -30.77 2.06
N THR A 70 11.67 -31.81 1.25
CA THR A 70 11.89 -31.71 -0.21
C THR A 70 10.67 -31.09 -0.88
N THR A 71 9.48 -31.60 -0.54
CA THR A 71 8.21 -31.04 -1.01
C THR A 71 8.05 -29.59 -0.56
N ASN A 72 8.36 -29.29 0.71
CA ASN A 72 8.33 -27.93 1.23
C ASN A 72 9.23 -26.98 0.44
N SER A 73 10.49 -27.39 0.17
CA SER A 73 11.45 -26.59 -0.60
C SER A 73 10.96 -26.33 -2.03
N PHE A 74 10.38 -27.33 -2.68
CA PHE A 74 9.80 -27.19 -4.02
C PHE A 74 8.63 -26.19 -4.03
N LEU A 75 7.69 -26.31 -3.09
CA LEU A 75 6.54 -25.41 -2.99
C LEU A 75 6.96 -23.97 -2.66
N ARG A 76 7.96 -23.77 -1.79
CA ARG A 76 8.53 -22.43 -1.55
C ARG A 76 9.17 -21.83 -2.80
N ALA A 77 9.90 -22.63 -3.58
CA ALA A 77 10.43 -22.19 -4.86
C ALA A 77 9.32 -21.82 -5.84
N MET A 78 8.19 -22.55 -5.82
CA MET A 78 7.04 -22.27 -6.66
C MET A 78 6.32 -20.98 -6.24
N SER A 79 6.12 -20.75 -4.94
CA SER A 79 5.62 -19.48 -4.39
C SER A 79 6.50 -18.32 -4.85
N LYS A 80 7.82 -18.43 -4.70
CA LYS A 80 8.75 -17.38 -5.14
C LYS A 80 8.64 -17.05 -6.64
N ARG A 81 8.40 -18.05 -7.49
CA ARG A 81 8.19 -17.83 -8.93
C ARG A 81 6.91 -17.05 -9.19
N ILE A 82 5.85 -17.34 -8.45
CA ILE A 82 4.57 -16.63 -8.52
C ILE A 82 4.75 -15.18 -8.04
N ASP A 83 5.47 -14.96 -6.94
CA ASP A 83 5.76 -13.62 -6.42
C ASP A 83 6.50 -12.77 -7.48
N LEU A 84 7.48 -13.36 -8.16
CA LEU A 84 8.23 -12.70 -9.24
C LEU A 84 7.33 -12.34 -10.43
N LEU A 85 6.37 -13.20 -10.80
CA LEU A 85 5.39 -12.87 -11.83
C LEU A 85 4.48 -11.72 -11.37
N GLY A 86 4.05 -11.73 -10.10
CA GLY A 86 3.32 -10.62 -9.49
C GLY A 86 4.07 -9.30 -9.59
N GLN A 87 5.38 -9.30 -9.31
CA GLN A 87 6.23 -8.11 -9.45
C GLN A 87 6.31 -7.61 -10.89
N VAL A 88 6.39 -8.49 -11.89
CA VAL A 88 6.38 -8.11 -13.31
C VAL A 88 5.05 -7.43 -13.69
N VAL A 89 3.93 -7.99 -13.24
CA VAL A 89 2.59 -7.42 -13.47
C VAL A 89 2.46 -6.07 -12.77
N ALA A 90 2.90 -5.95 -11.51
CA ALA A 90 2.87 -4.72 -10.76
C ALA A 90 3.77 -3.62 -11.35
N HIS A 91 4.92 -3.97 -11.91
CA HIS A 91 5.78 -3.03 -12.63
C HIS A 91 5.12 -2.52 -13.92
N THR A 92 4.38 -3.40 -14.61
CA THR A 92 3.57 -3.01 -15.77
C THR A 92 2.43 -2.08 -15.37
N ALA A 93 1.76 -2.37 -14.25
CA ALA A 93 0.72 -1.50 -13.68
C ALA A 93 1.30 -0.15 -13.20
N LEU A 94 2.49 -0.15 -12.61
CA LEU A 94 3.21 1.06 -12.21
C LEU A 94 3.48 1.99 -13.41
N GLY A 95 3.81 1.43 -14.59
CA GLY A 95 3.98 2.21 -15.82
C GLY A 95 2.68 2.83 -16.35
N LYS A 96 1.52 2.31 -15.93
CA LYS A 96 0.20 2.90 -16.21
C LYS A 96 -0.21 3.92 -15.15
N LEU A 97 0.27 3.77 -13.92
CA LEU A 97 0.11 4.77 -12.87
C LEU A 97 1.02 5.98 -13.14
N GLY A 98 0.63 7.13 -12.61
CA GLY A 98 1.48 8.32 -12.59
C GLY A 98 2.77 8.10 -11.77
N ALA A 99 3.66 9.10 -11.80
CA ALA A 99 4.89 9.06 -11.02
C ALA A 99 4.59 8.84 -9.51
N PRO A 100 5.43 8.06 -8.79
CA PRO A 100 5.29 7.91 -7.34
C PRO A 100 5.28 9.27 -6.65
N GLN A 101 4.34 9.45 -5.74
CA GLN A 101 4.20 10.67 -4.94
C GLN A 101 4.40 10.35 -3.46
N ARG A 102 4.77 11.38 -2.70
CA ARG A 102 4.90 11.28 -1.24
C ARG A 102 3.52 11.19 -0.61
N VAL A 103 3.38 10.25 0.31
CA VAL A 103 2.13 10.00 1.04
C VAL A 103 2.43 9.76 2.51
N ILE A 104 1.44 10.01 3.36
CA ILE A 104 1.44 9.54 4.74
C ILE A 104 0.40 8.43 4.82
N MET A 105 0.80 7.25 5.27
CA MET A 105 -0.09 6.09 5.35
C MET A 105 -0.10 5.47 6.73
N SER A 106 -1.24 4.89 7.08
CA SER A 106 -1.46 4.09 8.28
C SER A 106 -2.42 2.94 7.97
N GLU A 107 -2.61 2.04 8.93
CA GLU A 107 -3.62 0.98 8.81
C GLU A 107 -5.05 1.51 8.73
N GLY A 108 -5.28 2.78 9.11
CA GLY A 108 -6.60 3.41 9.12
C GLY A 108 -6.87 4.33 7.93
N GLY A 109 -5.85 4.76 7.18
CA GLY A 109 -6.05 5.73 6.11
C GLY A 109 -4.81 6.16 5.36
N LEU A 110 -5.03 7.05 4.41
CA LEU A 110 -4.04 7.62 3.51
C LEU A 110 -4.22 9.14 3.44
N GLN A 111 -3.12 9.85 3.53
CA GLN A 111 -3.02 11.27 3.25
C GLN A 111 -2.08 11.50 2.07
N PHE A 112 -2.52 12.34 1.13
CA PHE A 112 -1.84 12.61 -0.12
C PHE A 112 -2.16 14.04 -0.59
N VAL A 113 -1.33 14.55 -1.50
CA VAL A 113 -1.50 15.89 -2.09
C VAL A 113 -2.02 15.75 -3.52
N THR A 114 -2.95 16.62 -3.91
CA THR A 114 -3.56 16.57 -5.24
C THR A 114 -3.94 17.96 -5.74
N PRO A 115 -3.87 18.22 -7.07
CA PRO A 115 -4.29 19.50 -7.63
C PRO A 115 -5.82 19.69 -7.67
N GLN A 116 -6.61 18.63 -7.39
CA GLN A 116 -8.07 18.69 -7.42
C GLN A 116 -8.65 18.46 -6.03
N PRO A 117 -9.62 19.27 -5.57
CA PRO A 117 -10.21 19.10 -4.25
C PRO A 117 -11.10 17.85 -4.21
N PHE A 118 -11.12 17.18 -3.06
CA PHE A 118 -12.09 16.13 -2.76
C PHE A 118 -12.83 16.49 -1.46
N PRO A 119 -14.09 16.94 -1.51
CA PRO A 119 -14.80 17.34 -0.30
C PRO A 119 -14.90 16.21 0.74
N PRO A 120 -14.91 16.52 2.05
CA PRO A 120 -15.14 15.53 3.10
C PRO A 120 -16.41 14.69 2.85
N GLY A 121 -16.33 13.40 3.14
CA GLY A 121 -17.39 12.43 2.86
C GLY A 121 -17.38 11.81 1.46
N THR A 122 -16.60 12.37 0.52
CA THR A 122 -16.43 11.79 -0.83
C THR A 122 -15.87 10.37 -0.75
N LEU A 123 -16.44 9.46 -1.52
CA LEU A 123 -15.94 8.10 -1.68
C LEU A 123 -14.90 8.03 -2.80
N LEU A 124 -13.77 7.41 -2.49
CA LEU A 124 -12.63 7.29 -3.40
C LEU A 124 -12.36 5.82 -3.71
N SER A 125 -12.03 5.57 -4.96
CA SER A 125 -11.32 4.38 -5.40
C SER A 125 -9.84 4.74 -5.47
N VAL A 126 -9.02 3.99 -4.76
CA VAL A 126 -7.58 4.22 -4.63
C VAL A 126 -6.87 3.00 -5.20
N LYS A 127 -6.25 3.16 -6.37
CA LYS A 127 -5.31 2.16 -6.91
C LYS A 127 -3.91 2.57 -6.53
N MET A 128 -3.14 1.65 -5.97
CA MET A 128 -1.80 1.96 -5.50
C MET A 128 -0.83 0.80 -5.66
N VAL A 129 0.44 1.10 -5.89
CA VAL A 129 1.53 0.12 -5.85
C VAL A 129 2.48 0.46 -4.71
N LEU A 130 2.56 -0.43 -3.73
CA LEU A 130 3.43 -0.30 -2.57
C LEU A 130 4.85 -0.78 -2.90
N MET A 131 5.84 0.10 -2.68
CA MET A 131 7.25 -0.13 -3.02
C MET A 131 8.09 -0.37 -1.75
N PRO A 132 9.14 -1.23 -1.80
CA PRO A 132 9.76 -1.83 -2.98
C PRO A 132 9.19 -3.17 -3.42
N GLN A 133 8.23 -3.75 -2.70
CA GLN A 133 7.72 -5.10 -2.97
C GLN A 133 6.88 -5.18 -4.25
N ALA A 134 6.48 -4.02 -4.79
CA ALA A 134 5.57 -3.89 -5.93
C ALA A 134 4.23 -4.61 -5.66
N SER A 135 3.67 -4.40 -4.48
CA SER A 135 2.33 -4.92 -4.15
C SER A 135 1.26 -3.97 -4.65
N GLY A 136 0.53 -4.35 -5.70
CA GLY A 136 -0.62 -3.60 -6.20
C GLY A 136 -1.87 -3.82 -5.35
N MET A 137 -2.63 -2.76 -5.09
CA MET A 137 -3.88 -2.80 -4.34
C MET A 137 -4.93 -1.90 -4.98
N MET A 138 -6.19 -2.35 -4.93
CA MET A 138 -7.36 -1.50 -5.13
C MET A 138 -8.13 -1.39 -3.82
N LEU A 139 -8.25 -0.17 -3.30
CA LEU A 139 -8.85 0.14 -2.00
C LEU A 139 -9.99 1.13 -2.16
N ARG A 140 -10.91 1.11 -1.18
CA ARG A 140 -11.94 2.13 -1.04
C ARG A 140 -11.62 3.00 0.16
N ALA A 141 -11.84 4.29 0.03
CA ALA A 141 -11.63 5.24 1.11
C ALA A 141 -12.75 6.29 1.16
N ARG A 142 -12.93 6.90 2.33
CA ARG A 142 -13.77 8.06 2.53
C ARG A 142 -12.91 9.26 2.91
N VAL A 143 -13.12 10.39 2.26
CA VAL A 143 -12.38 11.62 2.61
C VAL A 143 -12.82 12.11 3.99
N THR A 144 -11.84 12.41 4.83
CA THR A 144 -12.03 12.96 6.19
C THR A 144 -11.80 14.46 6.23
N HIS A 145 -10.82 14.97 5.47
CA HIS A 145 -10.53 16.39 5.31
C HIS A 145 -9.92 16.67 3.94
N CYS A 146 -10.02 17.92 3.49
CA CYS A 146 -9.42 18.41 2.25
C CYS A 146 -9.13 19.90 2.40
N ASP A 147 -7.88 20.22 2.72
CA ASP A 147 -7.46 21.58 3.03
C ASP A 147 -6.64 22.16 1.87
N ALA A 148 -6.96 23.38 1.47
CA ALA A 148 -6.21 24.06 0.42
C ALA A 148 -4.81 24.41 0.91
N LEU A 149 -3.79 24.06 0.13
CA LEU A 149 -2.41 24.45 0.35
C LEU A 149 -2.11 25.80 -0.32
N ALA A 150 -0.96 26.37 0.03
CA ALA A 150 -0.57 27.72 -0.42
C ALA A 150 -0.45 27.86 -1.95
N ILE A 151 -0.28 26.76 -2.70
CA ILE A 151 -0.03 26.76 -4.16
C ILE A 151 -1.06 25.88 -4.88
N GLY A 152 -2.36 26.15 -4.70
CA GLY A 152 -3.45 25.58 -5.51
C GLY A 152 -3.70 24.06 -5.36
N ASP A 153 -2.77 23.33 -4.76
CA ASP A 153 -2.92 21.94 -4.37
C ASP A 153 -3.75 21.81 -3.09
N PHE A 154 -4.21 20.59 -2.81
CA PHE A 154 -4.99 20.24 -1.65
C PHE A 154 -4.32 19.09 -0.91
N ASP A 155 -4.23 19.23 0.41
CA ASP A 155 -3.88 18.12 1.31
C ASP A 155 -5.16 17.37 1.68
N VAL A 156 -5.19 16.08 1.34
CA VAL A 156 -6.40 15.26 1.47
C VAL A 156 -6.08 14.07 2.36
N GLY A 157 -6.74 14.00 3.51
CA GLY A 157 -6.75 12.80 4.35
C GLY A 157 -8.01 11.98 4.16
N SER A 158 -7.82 10.67 4.07
CA SER A 158 -8.90 9.71 3.89
C SER A 158 -8.76 8.53 4.86
N GLU A 159 -9.90 7.91 5.18
CA GLU A 159 -9.97 6.67 5.97
C GLU A 159 -10.35 5.49 5.08
N TRP A 160 -9.78 4.31 5.34
CA TRP A 160 -10.13 3.10 4.60
C TRP A 160 -11.54 2.62 4.95
N ILE A 161 -12.28 2.14 3.95
CA ILE A 161 -13.59 1.51 4.13
C ILE A 161 -13.61 0.13 3.48
N ASP A 162 -14.40 -0.78 4.04
CA ASP A 162 -14.62 -2.14 3.51
C ASP A 162 -13.34 -2.95 3.24
N LEU A 163 -12.27 -2.74 4.03
CA LEU A 163 -11.04 -3.54 3.90
C LEU A 163 -11.31 -5.01 4.16
N THR A 164 -10.86 -5.87 3.24
CA THR A 164 -10.76 -7.31 3.51
C THR A 164 -9.62 -7.60 4.48
N ASP A 165 -9.65 -8.77 5.14
CA ASP A 165 -8.59 -9.18 6.06
C ASP A 165 -7.22 -9.25 5.36
N ALA A 166 -7.21 -9.73 4.11
CA ALA A 166 -6.00 -9.79 3.29
C ALA A 166 -5.44 -8.38 3.00
N GLN A 167 -6.29 -7.43 2.63
CA GLN A 167 -5.88 -6.03 2.39
C GLN A 167 -5.36 -5.37 3.66
N ARG A 168 -6.06 -5.55 4.79
CA ARG A 168 -5.64 -5.04 6.10
C ARG A 168 -4.27 -5.56 6.49
N GLN A 169 -4.06 -6.86 6.32
CA GLN A 169 -2.79 -7.49 6.67
C GLN A 169 -1.65 -7.09 5.73
N LEU A 170 -1.93 -6.91 4.45
CA LEU A 170 -0.97 -6.39 3.47
C LEU A 170 -0.50 -5.00 3.90
N LEU A 171 -1.43 -4.08 4.19
CA LEU A 171 -1.13 -2.73 4.67
C LEU A 171 -0.29 -2.77 5.95
N ALA A 172 -0.74 -3.51 6.96
CA ALA A 172 -0.03 -3.65 8.24
C ALA A 172 1.40 -4.18 8.04
N ARG A 173 1.56 -5.25 7.25
CA ARG A 173 2.86 -5.84 6.93
C ARG A 173 3.77 -4.84 6.25
N HIS A 174 3.25 -4.11 5.27
CA HIS A 174 4.02 -3.10 4.55
C HIS A 174 4.48 -1.98 5.48
N ILE A 175 3.56 -1.43 6.29
CA ILE A 175 3.85 -0.36 7.25
C ILE A 175 4.96 -0.79 8.22
N LEU A 176 4.83 -1.98 8.83
CA LEU A 176 5.84 -2.52 9.74
C LEU A 176 7.21 -2.70 9.06
N GLN A 177 7.24 -3.18 7.82
CA GLN A 177 8.48 -3.35 7.07
C GLN A 177 9.17 -2.01 6.78
N ARG A 178 8.40 -0.98 6.41
CA ARG A 178 8.92 0.37 6.14
C ARG A 178 9.44 1.04 7.40
N GLN A 179 8.71 0.94 8.52
CA GLN A 179 9.18 1.43 9.83
C GLN A 179 10.48 0.75 10.25
N ALA A 180 10.57 -0.57 10.12
CA ALA A 180 11.78 -1.31 10.44
C ALA A 180 12.96 -0.87 9.56
N ALA A 181 12.73 -0.59 8.28
CA ALA A 181 13.75 -0.08 7.37
C ALA A 181 14.21 1.34 7.74
N GLN A 182 13.27 2.25 8.02
CA GLN A 182 13.57 3.62 8.47
C GLN A 182 14.39 3.63 9.77
N ARG A 183 14.05 2.77 10.74
CA ARG A 183 14.81 2.62 12.00
C ARG A 183 16.23 2.11 11.78
N ARG A 184 16.44 1.21 10.81
CA ARG A 184 17.80 0.73 10.45
C ARG A 184 18.63 1.86 9.86
N LEU A 185 18.08 2.58 8.89
CA LEU A 185 18.74 3.73 8.26
C LEU A 185 19.08 4.84 9.26
N ALA A 186 18.16 5.16 10.19
CA ALA A 186 18.40 6.16 11.22
C ALA A 186 19.55 5.76 12.16
N ARG A 187 19.65 4.48 12.52
CA ARG A 187 20.76 3.96 13.34
C ARG A 187 22.10 4.03 12.61
N GLU A 188 22.14 3.63 11.34
CA GLU A 188 23.34 3.69 10.49
C GLU A 188 23.84 5.13 10.29
N GLN A 189 22.94 6.10 10.18
CA GLN A 189 23.31 7.52 10.06
C GLN A 189 23.74 8.16 11.40
N SER A 190 23.27 7.61 12.52
CA SER A 190 23.63 8.07 13.86
C SER A 190 24.94 7.49 14.41
N ASP A 191 25.60 6.58 13.68
CA ASP A 191 26.86 5.94 14.08
C ASP A 191 28.04 6.41 13.18
N PRO A 192 28.72 7.53 13.53
CA PRO A 192 29.78 8.11 12.69
C PRO A 192 31.19 7.50 12.93
N ASP A 193 31.35 6.40 13.66
CA ASP A 193 32.68 5.88 14.02
C ASP A 193 33.19 4.80 13.04
N VAL A 194 33.46 5.22 11.80
CA VAL A 194 34.42 4.53 10.92
C VAL A 194 35.49 5.54 10.52
N LYS A 195 36.58 5.56 11.31
CA LYS A 195 37.80 6.26 10.92
C LYS A 195 38.37 5.63 9.64
N PRO A 196 38.73 6.43 8.62
CA PRO A 196 39.50 5.92 7.50
C PRO A 196 40.91 5.54 8.00
N ASN A 197 41.36 4.37 7.59
CA ASN A 197 42.71 3.87 7.79
C ASN A 197 43.66 4.48 6.74
#